data_AF-A0A7S3FYZ1-F1
#
_entry.id   AF-A0A7S3FYZ1-F1
#
_cell.length_a   1.000
_cell.length_b   1.000
_cell.length_c   1.000
_cell.angle_alpha   90.00
_cell.angle_beta   90.00
_cell.angle_gamma   90.00
#
_symmetry.space_group_name_H-M   'P 1'
#
loop_
_entity.id
_entity.type
_entity.pdbx_description
1 polymer ?
#
loop_
_entity_poly.entity_id
_entity_poly.type
_entity_poly.pdbx_seq_one_letter_code
_entity_poly.pdbx_strand_id
1 'polypeptide(L)'
;GVFRDLFVNQMNLLDRAVKMAAEADEPAEMNFVRKHAQEQAEELGVSVRQAASRIFSNASGSYSSNVNLAVENSSWSDEQQLQEMYLTRKSFCFDSDRPGAGGEARRDVFEAAMKTVDMTFQNLDSSEISLTDVSHYFDSDPTKLVQGLRTDGKMPTSYIADTTTANGQVRSLSETVRLDARTKLLNPKWYEGMMGSGYEGVREIQKRLTNTMGWSATSGTVDNWVYDEANA
;
A
#
# COMPACT_ATOMS: atom_id res chain seq x y z
N GLY A 1 10.52 0.42 -4.75
CA GLY A 1 11.99 0.31 -4.69
C GLY A 1 12.46 -1.11 -4.93
N VAL A 2 12.70 -1.89 -3.87
CA VAL A 2 13.34 -3.23 -3.94
C VAL A 2 12.76 -4.16 -5.01
N PHE A 3 11.43 -4.28 -5.11
CA PHE A 3 10.80 -5.10 -6.15
C PHE A 3 11.19 -4.69 -7.57
N ARG A 4 11.29 -3.38 -7.86
CA ARG A 4 11.72 -2.88 -9.17
C ARG A 4 13.16 -3.29 -9.48
N ASP A 5 14.04 -3.21 -8.50
CA ASP A 5 15.47 -3.45 -8.71
C ASP A 5 15.76 -4.95 -8.90
N LEU A 6 14.99 -5.83 -8.24
CA LEU A 6 15.16 -7.29 -8.34
C LEU A 6 14.31 -7.94 -9.43
N PHE A 7 13.12 -7.40 -9.72
CA PHE A 7 12.09 -8.06 -10.53
C PHE A 7 11.56 -7.17 -11.66
N VAL A 8 12.43 -6.35 -12.27
CA VAL A 8 12.06 -5.52 -13.44
C VAL A 8 11.45 -6.34 -14.59
N ASN A 9 11.91 -7.58 -14.76
CA ASN A 9 11.35 -8.53 -15.72
C ASN A 9 9.90 -8.93 -15.40
N GLN A 10 9.54 -9.04 -14.12
CA GLN A 10 8.16 -9.30 -13.68
C GLN A 10 7.28 -8.06 -13.88
N MET A 11 7.79 -6.86 -13.60
CA MET A 11 7.09 -5.61 -13.93
C MET A 11 6.78 -5.52 -15.43
N ASN A 12 7.74 -5.91 -16.28
CA ASN A 12 7.54 -6.00 -17.72
C ASN A 12 6.52 -7.04 -18.16
N LEU A 13 6.38 -8.15 -17.43
CA LEU A 13 5.32 -9.13 -17.70
C LEU A 13 3.95 -8.59 -17.31
N LEU A 14 3.85 -7.97 -16.13
CA LEU A 14 2.61 -7.40 -15.62
C LEU A 14 2.09 -6.26 -16.51
N ASP A 15 2.96 -5.32 -16.93
CA ASP A 15 2.54 -4.19 -17.77
C ASP A 15 2.04 -4.67 -19.14
N ARG A 16 2.74 -5.62 -19.76
CA ARG A 16 2.28 -6.23 -21.03
C ARG A 16 0.94 -6.93 -20.87
N ALA A 17 0.75 -7.69 -19.78
CA ALA A 17 -0.49 -8.40 -19.52
C ALA A 17 -1.67 -7.44 -19.35
N VAL A 18 -1.51 -6.35 -18.59
CA VAL A 18 -2.55 -5.34 -18.40
C VAL A 18 -2.89 -4.64 -19.71
N LYS A 19 -1.89 -4.21 -20.48
CA LYS A 19 -2.13 -3.56 -21.77
C LYS A 19 -2.80 -4.48 -22.78
N MET A 20 -2.42 -5.76 -22.82
CA MET A 20 -3.09 -6.76 -23.64
C MET A 20 -4.56 -6.95 -23.24
N ALA A 21 -4.84 -7.01 -21.93
CA ALA A 21 -6.21 -7.10 -21.43
C ALA A 21 -7.04 -5.84 -21.78
N ALA A 22 -6.44 -4.64 -21.75
CA ALA A 22 -7.12 -3.42 -22.16
C ALA A 22 -7.49 -3.40 -23.66
N GLU A 23 -6.63 -3.98 -24.50
CA GLU A 23 -6.78 -4.00 -25.96
C GLU A 23 -7.70 -5.12 -26.47
N ALA A 24 -7.95 -6.16 -25.66
CA ALA A 24 -8.79 -7.30 -26.02
C ALA A 24 -10.20 -6.88 -26.50
N ASP A 25 -10.70 -7.55 -27.55
CA ASP A 25 -12.03 -7.27 -28.10
C ASP A 25 -13.12 -7.98 -27.30
N GLU A 26 -13.37 -7.47 -26.10
CA GLU A 26 -14.33 -8.02 -25.14
C GLU A 26 -15.33 -6.95 -24.67
N PRO A 27 -16.55 -7.33 -24.26
CA PRO A 27 -17.51 -6.41 -23.66
C PRO A 27 -16.98 -5.78 -22.37
N ALA A 28 -17.23 -4.47 -22.17
CA ALA A 28 -16.76 -3.71 -21.00
C ALA A 28 -17.23 -4.29 -19.65
N GLU A 29 -18.40 -4.94 -19.62
CA GLU A 29 -18.95 -5.59 -18.42
C GLU A 29 -18.21 -6.88 -18.02
N MET A 30 -17.41 -7.46 -18.93
CA MET A 30 -16.60 -8.65 -18.67
C MET A 30 -15.11 -8.30 -18.49
N ASN A 31 -14.70 -7.09 -18.86
CA ASN A 31 -13.31 -6.66 -18.83
C ASN A 31 -13.20 -5.23 -18.29
N PHE A 32 -13.06 -5.14 -16.96
CA PHE A 32 -12.92 -3.86 -16.26
C PHE A 32 -11.60 -3.15 -16.58
N VAL A 33 -10.55 -3.88 -17.00
CA VAL A 33 -9.31 -3.26 -17.45
C VAL A 33 -9.56 -2.42 -18.70
N ARG A 34 -10.25 -2.99 -19.70
CA ARG A 34 -10.65 -2.31 -20.92
C ARG A 34 -11.61 -1.15 -20.64
N LYS A 35 -12.65 -1.39 -19.85
CA LYS A 35 -13.63 -0.37 -19.45
C LYS A 35 -12.93 0.88 -18.91
N HIS A 36 -12.12 0.72 -17.87
CA HIS A 36 -11.44 1.85 -17.24
C HIS A 36 -10.38 2.48 -18.17
N ALA A 37 -9.65 1.68 -18.96
CA ALA A 37 -8.65 2.22 -19.88
C ALA A 37 -9.27 3.06 -21.02
N GLN A 38 -10.46 2.70 -21.49
CA GLN A 38 -11.19 3.49 -22.51
C GLN A 38 -11.68 4.83 -21.93
N GLU A 39 -12.34 4.79 -20.76
CA GLU A 39 -12.81 6.00 -20.07
C GLU A 39 -11.64 6.96 -19.77
N GLN A 40 -10.53 6.43 -19.26
CA GLN A 40 -9.34 7.22 -18.94
C GLN A 40 -8.60 7.73 -20.18
N ALA A 41 -8.61 6.97 -21.29
CA ALA A 41 -8.04 7.43 -22.55
C ALA A 41 -8.80 8.63 -23.11
N GLU A 42 -10.13 8.61 -23.02
CA GLU A 42 -10.98 9.73 -23.44
C GLU A 42 -10.77 10.95 -22.53
N GLU A 43 -10.76 10.77 -21.21
CA GLU A 43 -10.56 11.86 -20.23
C GLU A 43 -9.18 12.53 -20.38
N LEU A 44 -8.12 11.73 -20.56
CA LEU A 44 -6.74 12.23 -20.59
C LEU A 44 -6.24 12.56 -22.00
N GLY A 45 -7.01 12.24 -23.04
CA GLY A 45 -6.61 12.46 -24.44
C GLY A 45 -5.40 11.62 -24.87
N VAL A 46 -5.27 10.40 -24.35
CA VAL A 46 -4.16 9.47 -24.64
C VAL A 46 -4.66 8.19 -25.29
N SER A 47 -3.76 7.36 -25.81
CA SER A 47 -4.16 6.04 -26.31
C SER A 47 -4.64 5.12 -25.19
N VAL A 48 -5.54 4.16 -25.50
CA VAL A 48 -6.00 3.12 -24.56
C VAL A 48 -4.82 2.38 -23.91
N ARG A 49 -3.78 2.09 -24.69
CA ARG A 49 -2.56 1.44 -24.19
C ARG A 49 -1.81 2.27 -23.16
N GLN A 50 -1.73 3.59 -23.37
CA GLN A 50 -1.13 4.50 -22.40
C GLN A 50 -2.01 4.67 -21.17
N ALA A 51 -3.33 4.78 -21.34
CA ALA A 51 -4.28 4.83 -20.23
C ALA A 51 -4.30 3.55 -19.39
N ALA A 52 -3.98 2.40 -19.98
CA ALA A 52 -3.86 1.09 -19.32
C ALA A 52 -2.58 0.93 -18.46
N SER A 53 -1.82 2.00 -18.24
CA SER A 53 -0.68 2.01 -17.34
C SER A 53 -1.09 1.74 -15.89
N ARG A 54 -0.66 0.59 -15.33
CA ARG A 54 -1.00 0.17 -13.95
C ARG A 54 0.18 -0.21 -13.09
N ILE A 55 1.39 -0.30 -13.65
CA ILE A 55 2.56 -0.78 -12.94
C ILE A 55 3.39 0.41 -12.49
N PHE A 56 3.24 0.79 -11.22
CA PHE A 56 3.88 1.96 -10.64
C PHE A 56 4.93 1.59 -9.59
N SER A 57 5.91 2.47 -9.42
CA SER A 57 6.96 2.34 -8.42
C SER A 57 7.52 3.72 -8.05
N ASN A 58 8.60 3.71 -7.29
CA ASN A 58 9.43 4.89 -7.10
C ASN A 58 10.28 5.18 -8.34
N ALA A 59 10.75 6.42 -8.47
CA ALA A 59 11.84 6.77 -9.37
C ALA A 59 13.07 5.90 -9.13
N SER A 60 13.88 5.67 -10.17
CA SER A 60 15.13 4.90 -10.06
C SER A 60 16.01 5.43 -8.92
N GLY A 61 16.59 4.53 -8.13
CA GLY A 61 17.39 4.87 -6.94
C GLY A 61 16.60 5.36 -5.72
N SER A 62 15.27 5.53 -5.83
CA SER A 62 14.39 5.92 -4.71
C SER A 62 13.61 4.73 -4.14
N TYR A 63 13.29 4.82 -2.84
CA TYR A 63 12.58 3.83 -2.03
C TYR A 63 11.58 4.54 -1.10
N SER A 64 10.55 3.79 -0.64
CA SER A 64 9.45 4.26 0.23
C SER A 64 8.64 5.45 -0.30
N SER A 65 7.48 5.74 0.30
CA SER A 65 6.71 6.98 0.07
C SER A 65 7.17 8.12 0.99
N ASN A 66 8.15 7.87 1.86
CA ASN A 66 8.55 8.71 2.99
C ASN A 66 7.45 8.90 4.05
N VAL A 67 6.29 8.24 3.94
CA VAL A 67 5.25 8.28 4.97
C VAL A 67 5.78 7.65 6.26
N ASN A 68 6.56 6.57 6.17
CA ASN A 68 7.24 6.00 7.33
C ASN A 68 8.12 7.02 8.08
N LEU A 69 8.95 7.78 7.36
CA LEU A 69 9.84 8.78 7.94
C LEU A 69 9.05 9.95 8.54
N ALA A 70 7.94 10.36 7.92
CA ALA A 70 7.08 11.39 8.46
C ALA A 70 6.42 10.94 9.78
N VAL A 71 5.93 9.70 9.83
CA VAL A 71 5.35 9.09 11.03
C VAL A 71 6.40 8.95 12.14
N GLU A 72 7.60 8.47 11.82
CA GLU A 72 8.69 8.30 12.78
C GLU A 72 9.14 9.64 13.39
N ASN A 73 9.28 10.69 12.57
CA ASN A 73 9.72 12.01 13.02
C ASN A 73 8.57 12.90 13.50
N SER A 74 7.32 12.43 13.44
CA SER A 74 6.12 13.24 13.66
C SER A 74 6.14 14.57 12.87
N SER A 75 6.69 14.55 11.65
CA SER A 75 6.98 15.75 10.85
C SER A 75 5.87 16.04 9.83
N TRP A 76 4.61 15.84 10.22
CA TRP A 76 3.42 16.04 9.39
C TRP A 76 2.30 16.67 10.24
N SER A 77 1.44 17.46 9.60
CA SER A 77 0.34 18.16 10.29
C SER A 77 -1.03 17.58 9.97
N ASP A 78 -1.19 16.99 8.79
CA ASP A 78 -2.44 16.41 8.31
C ASP A 78 -2.18 15.23 7.35
N GLU A 79 -3.20 14.40 7.16
CA GLU A 79 -3.09 13.21 6.32
C GLU A 79 -2.90 13.54 4.82
N GLN A 80 -3.27 14.76 4.40
CA GLN A 80 -3.12 15.20 3.01
C GLN A 80 -1.64 15.35 2.64
N GLN A 81 -0.81 15.81 3.58
CA GLN A 81 0.65 15.84 3.38
C GLN A 81 1.23 14.44 3.13
N LEU A 82 0.77 13.42 3.88
CA LEU A 82 1.19 12.03 3.69
C LEU A 82 0.76 11.50 2.32
N GLN A 83 -0.48 11.79 1.92
CA GLN A 83 -1.03 11.42 0.62
C GLN A 83 -0.27 12.10 -0.54
N GLU A 84 0.07 13.38 -0.41
CA GLU A 84 0.84 14.13 -1.40
C GLU A 84 2.27 13.59 -1.57
N MET A 85 2.91 13.23 -0.46
CA MET A 85 4.22 12.56 -0.48
C MET A 85 4.15 11.23 -1.21
N TYR A 86 3.08 10.45 -0.99
CA TYR A 86 2.82 9.21 -1.70
C TYR A 86 2.68 9.44 -3.21
N LEU A 87 1.78 10.35 -3.61
CA LEU A 87 1.53 10.68 -5.03
C LEU A 87 2.81 11.14 -5.73
N THR A 88 3.60 11.98 -5.08
CA THR A 88 4.86 12.49 -5.65
C THR A 88 5.89 11.37 -5.83
N ARG A 89 5.98 10.43 -4.89
CA ARG A 89 7.08 9.46 -4.86
C ARG A 89 6.76 8.12 -5.49
N LYS A 90 5.49 7.75 -5.63
CA LYS A 90 5.03 6.42 -6.10
C LYS A 90 4.36 6.44 -7.47
N SER A 91 4.22 7.59 -8.12
CA SER A 91 3.55 7.74 -9.43
C SER A 91 4.47 7.55 -10.64
N PHE A 92 5.62 6.87 -10.48
CA PHE A 92 6.50 6.56 -11.60
C PHE A 92 6.05 5.26 -12.26
N CYS A 93 5.54 5.36 -13.47
CA CYS A 93 5.02 4.24 -14.24
C CYS A 93 6.14 3.51 -14.98
N PHE A 94 6.11 2.18 -14.93
CA PHE A 94 6.92 1.33 -15.80
C PHE A 94 6.24 1.18 -17.16
N ASP A 95 7.01 1.21 -18.25
CA ASP A 95 6.50 1.05 -19.61
C ASP A 95 7.23 -0.11 -20.33
N SER A 96 6.50 -1.19 -20.59
CA SER A 96 7.01 -2.35 -21.33
C SER A 96 7.25 -2.10 -22.82
N ASP A 97 6.70 -1.03 -23.40
CA ASP A 97 6.94 -0.66 -24.80
C ASP A 97 8.27 0.11 -24.95
N ARG A 98 8.79 0.64 -23.84
CA ARG A 98 10.07 1.35 -23.76
C ARG A 98 10.92 0.82 -22.60
N PRO A 99 11.27 -0.48 -22.62
CA PRO A 99 12.07 -1.07 -21.56
C PRO A 99 13.43 -0.37 -21.51
N GLY A 100 13.75 0.26 -20.37
CA GLY A 100 15.00 1.01 -20.18
C GLY A 100 14.86 2.54 -20.19
N ALA A 101 13.69 3.09 -20.55
CA ALA A 101 13.39 4.51 -20.34
C ALA A 101 13.38 4.93 -18.86
N GLY A 102 13.36 3.93 -17.96
CA GLY A 102 13.13 4.14 -16.53
C GLY A 102 11.64 4.33 -16.25
N GLY A 103 11.30 4.52 -14.97
CA GLY A 103 9.95 4.90 -14.61
C GLY A 103 9.71 6.37 -14.98
N GLU A 104 8.66 6.66 -15.74
CA GLU A 104 8.25 8.03 -16.08
C GLU A 104 7.20 8.52 -15.08
N ALA A 105 7.29 9.76 -14.63
CA ALA A 105 6.29 10.33 -13.73
C ALA A 105 4.95 10.50 -14.48
N ARG A 106 3.92 9.76 -14.04
CA ARG A 106 2.58 9.73 -14.64
C ARG A 106 1.52 9.85 -13.56
N ARG A 107 1.58 10.96 -12.83
CA ARG A 107 0.68 11.26 -11.70
C ARG A 107 -0.79 11.34 -12.15
N ASP A 108 -1.04 11.92 -13.32
CA ASP A 108 -2.34 11.97 -13.98
C ASP A 108 -3.00 10.59 -14.09
N VAL A 109 -2.28 9.61 -14.66
CA VAL A 109 -2.78 8.25 -14.83
C VAL A 109 -2.86 7.51 -13.50
N PHE A 110 -1.90 7.77 -12.60
CA PHE A 110 -1.90 7.17 -11.27
C PHE A 110 -3.16 7.56 -10.48
N GLU A 111 -3.50 8.84 -10.45
CA GLU A 111 -4.71 9.33 -9.77
C GLU A 111 -5.98 8.81 -10.44
N ALA A 112 -6.04 8.82 -11.78
CA ALA A 112 -7.17 8.28 -12.53
C ALA A 112 -7.39 6.77 -12.24
N ALA A 113 -6.32 5.99 -12.13
CA ALA A 113 -6.40 4.59 -11.75
C ALA A 113 -6.84 4.42 -10.28
N MET A 114 -6.28 5.20 -9.36
CA MET A 114 -6.60 5.12 -7.92
C MET A 114 -8.06 5.48 -7.62
N LYS A 115 -8.68 6.38 -8.39
CA LYS A 115 -10.11 6.70 -8.29
C LYS A 115 -11.03 5.49 -8.54
N THR A 116 -10.56 4.49 -9.28
CA THR A 116 -11.35 3.28 -9.60
C THR A 116 -11.13 2.14 -8.60
N VAL A 117 -10.31 2.35 -7.56
CA VAL A 117 -9.98 1.30 -6.58
C VAL A 117 -11.13 1.14 -5.59
N ASP A 118 -11.73 -0.05 -5.58
CA ASP A 118 -12.72 -0.46 -4.57
C ASP A 118 -12.09 -1.26 -3.42
N MET A 119 -10.90 -1.80 -3.63
CA MET A 119 -10.21 -2.70 -2.70
C MET A 119 -8.70 -2.45 -2.65
N THR A 120 -8.13 -2.33 -1.45
CA THR A 120 -6.67 -2.36 -1.26
C THR A 120 -6.23 -3.73 -0.74
N PHE A 121 -5.03 -4.16 -1.14
CA PHE A 121 -4.56 -5.51 -0.87
C PHE A 121 -3.04 -5.56 -0.72
N GLN A 122 -2.57 -6.25 0.32
CA GLN A 122 -1.16 -6.60 0.49
C GLN A 122 -1.02 -8.06 0.97
N ASN A 123 0.13 -8.69 0.70
CA ASN A 123 0.47 -9.99 1.26
C ASN A 123 1.37 -9.80 2.47
N LEU A 124 1.10 -10.53 3.56
CA LEU A 124 1.97 -10.62 4.71
C LEU A 124 3.19 -11.47 4.36
N ASP A 125 4.38 -11.01 4.74
CA ASP A 125 5.64 -11.64 4.37
C ASP A 125 5.88 -12.91 5.19
N SER A 126 5.80 -12.79 6.51
CA SER A 126 5.99 -13.91 7.43
C SER A 126 5.21 -13.69 8.73
N SER A 127 5.10 -14.73 9.55
CA SER A 127 4.54 -14.58 10.90
C SER A 127 5.42 -13.72 11.81
N GLU A 128 6.72 -13.66 11.51
CA GLU A 128 7.70 -12.86 12.26
C GLU A 128 7.65 -11.39 11.86
N ILE A 129 7.55 -11.11 10.57
CA ILE A 129 7.41 -9.77 10.00
C ILE A 129 5.94 -9.51 9.68
N SER A 130 5.19 -9.11 10.71
CA SER A 130 3.81 -8.69 10.57
C SER A 130 3.69 -7.17 10.35
N LEU A 131 2.45 -6.70 10.21
CA LEU A 131 2.11 -5.32 9.85
C LEU A 131 2.68 -4.27 10.80
N THR A 132 2.87 -4.62 12.07
CA THR A 132 3.34 -3.70 13.11
C THR A 132 4.83 -3.87 13.43
N ASP A 133 5.53 -4.85 12.86
CA ASP A 133 6.97 -5.09 13.07
C ASP A 133 7.83 -4.09 12.30
N VAL A 134 7.30 -3.63 11.18
CA VAL A 134 8.00 -2.86 10.16
C VAL A 134 7.09 -1.77 9.60
N SER A 135 7.68 -0.66 9.19
CA SER A 135 6.92 0.50 8.72
C SER A 135 6.59 0.47 7.23
N HIS A 136 7.19 -0.44 6.46
CA HIS A 136 7.06 -0.42 4.99
C HIS A 136 5.66 -0.80 4.49
N TYR A 137 4.88 -1.55 5.28
CA TYR A 137 3.50 -1.92 4.93
C TYR A 137 2.58 -0.69 4.90
N PHE A 138 2.53 0.07 6.00
CA PHE A 138 1.72 1.28 6.05
C PHE A 138 2.30 2.40 5.17
N ASP A 139 3.63 2.47 5.00
CA ASP A 139 4.26 3.40 4.05
C ASP A 139 3.73 3.23 2.62
N SER A 140 3.38 2.00 2.24
CA SER A 140 2.86 1.67 0.92
C SER A 140 1.34 1.44 0.91
N ASP A 141 0.63 1.74 2.00
CA ASP A 141 -0.82 1.59 2.06
C ASP A 141 -1.52 2.79 1.39
N PRO A 142 -2.34 2.58 0.34
CA PRO A 142 -3.03 3.65 -0.34
C PRO A 142 -4.48 3.82 0.15
N THR A 143 -4.90 3.22 1.27
CA THR A 143 -6.32 3.13 1.66
C THR A 143 -6.99 4.51 1.79
N LYS A 144 -6.45 5.41 2.63
CA LYS A 144 -6.99 6.78 2.73
C LYS A 144 -6.66 7.66 1.54
N LEU A 145 -5.56 7.37 0.83
CA LEU A 145 -5.24 8.05 -0.43
C LEU A 145 -6.34 7.83 -1.48
N VAL A 146 -6.77 6.57 -1.66
CA VAL A 146 -7.87 6.22 -2.56
C VAL A 146 -9.15 6.89 -2.10
N GLN A 147 -9.46 6.88 -0.81
CA GLN A 147 -10.61 7.59 -0.25
C GLN A 147 -10.61 9.08 -0.63
N GLY A 148 -9.45 9.75 -0.49
CA GLY A 148 -9.30 11.18 -0.79
C GLY A 148 -9.37 11.51 -2.29
N LEU A 149 -9.02 10.57 -3.17
CA LEU A 149 -9.06 10.76 -4.62
C LEU A 149 -10.45 10.50 -5.21
N ARG A 150 -11.22 9.59 -4.62
CA ARG A 150 -12.54 9.21 -5.11
C ARG A 150 -13.54 10.36 -5.00
N THR A 151 -14.35 10.54 -6.04
CA THR A 151 -15.40 11.58 -6.08
C THR A 151 -16.53 11.32 -5.08
N ASP A 152 -16.77 10.07 -4.72
CA ASP A 152 -17.76 9.67 -3.71
C ASP A 152 -17.21 9.68 -2.27
N GLY A 153 -15.91 9.92 -2.08
CA GLY A 153 -15.24 9.89 -0.77
C GLY A 153 -15.31 8.55 -0.05
N LYS A 154 -15.68 7.46 -0.75
CA LYS A 154 -15.86 6.14 -0.15
C LYS A 154 -14.50 5.50 0.13
N MET A 155 -14.32 5.01 1.36
CA MET A 155 -13.12 4.27 1.71
C MET A 155 -13.13 2.89 1.01
N PRO A 156 -12.04 2.47 0.35
CA PRO A 156 -11.94 1.14 -0.23
C PRO A 156 -11.89 0.08 0.87
N THR A 157 -12.30 -1.14 0.56
CA THR A 157 -12.16 -2.24 1.52
C THR A 157 -10.72 -2.75 1.52
N SER A 158 -10.07 -2.80 2.69
CA SER A 158 -8.67 -3.19 2.79
C SER A 158 -8.51 -4.64 3.26
N TYR A 159 -7.72 -5.44 2.55
CA TYR A 159 -7.45 -6.83 2.88
C TYR A 159 -5.96 -7.13 2.95
N ILE A 160 -5.62 -8.14 3.76
CA ILE A 160 -4.29 -8.71 3.87
C ILE A 160 -4.41 -10.21 3.66
N ALA A 161 -3.63 -10.74 2.72
CA ALA A 161 -3.46 -12.18 2.57
C ALA A 161 -2.30 -12.65 3.44
N ASP A 162 -2.57 -13.67 4.24
CA ASP A 162 -1.63 -14.36 5.11
C ASP A 162 -1.43 -15.77 4.57
N THR A 163 -0.30 -15.99 3.91
CA THR A 163 0.11 -17.28 3.36
C THR A 163 1.25 -17.91 4.17
N THR A 164 1.39 -17.53 5.44
CA THR A 164 2.46 -18.02 6.32
C THR A 164 2.27 -19.49 6.71
N THR A 165 1.03 -19.99 6.61
CA THR A 165 0.68 -21.39 6.79
C THR A 165 0.19 -21.99 5.46
N ALA A 166 0.15 -23.32 5.36
CA ALA A 166 -0.38 -24.01 4.20
C ALA A 166 -1.85 -23.67 3.89
N ASN A 167 -2.59 -23.17 4.88
CA ASN A 167 -3.98 -22.72 4.72
C ASN A 167 -4.02 -21.19 4.59
N GLY A 168 -3.78 -20.67 3.39
CA GLY A 168 -3.79 -19.24 3.12
C GLY A 168 -5.11 -18.58 3.54
N GLN A 169 -5.03 -17.49 4.30
CA GLN A 169 -6.18 -16.74 4.78
C GLN A 169 -6.19 -15.35 4.16
N VAL A 170 -7.36 -14.84 3.78
CA VAL A 170 -7.54 -13.43 3.43
C VAL A 170 -8.40 -12.79 4.52
N ARG A 171 -7.82 -11.84 5.25
CA ARG A 171 -8.48 -11.12 6.33
C ARG A 171 -8.63 -9.66 5.97
N SER A 172 -9.59 -8.96 6.55
CA SER A 172 -9.60 -7.50 6.49
C SER A 172 -8.35 -6.94 7.19
N LEU A 173 -7.94 -5.74 6.79
CA LEU A 173 -6.81 -5.05 7.43
C LEU A 173 -7.07 -4.85 8.94
N SER A 174 -8.28 -4.46 9.32
CA SER A 174 -8.68 -4.32 10.73
C SER A 174 -8.57 -5.64 11.50
N GLU A 175 -9.00 -6.77 10.94
CA GLU A 175 -8.79 -8.09 11.59
C GLU A 175 -7.31 -8.41 11.80
N THR A 176 -6.46 -8.12 10.82
CA THR A 176 -5.02 -8.36 10.93
C THR A 176 -4.37 -7.44 11.96
N VAL A 177 -4.73 -6.15 12.00
CA VAL A 177 -4.28 -5.20 13.04
C VAL A 177 -4.70 -5.66 14.44
N ARG A 178 -5.94 -6.12 14.61
CA ARG A 178 -6.42 -6.66 15.89
C ARG A 178 -5.66 -7.93 16.31
N LEU A 179 -5.37 -8.82 15.36
CA LEU A 179 -4.56 -10.01 15.60
C LEU A 179 -3.14 -9.64 16.05
N ASP A 180 -2.51 -8.66 15.39
CA ASP A 180 -1.19 -8.14 15.74
C ASP A 180 -1.18 -7.53 17.15
N ALA A 181 -2.16 -6.69 17.47
CA ALA A 181 -2.29 -6.07 18.79
C ALA A 181 -2.36 -7.14 19.90
N ARG A 182 -3.22 -8.15 19.73
CA ARG A 182 -3.43 -9.23 20.71
C ARG A 182 -2.29 -10.22 20.84
N THR A 183 -1.49 -10.39 19.79
CA THR A 183 -0.37 -11.35 19.78
C THR A 183 0.96 -10.70 20.16
N LYS A 184 1.08 -9.39 20.02
CA LYS A 184 2.31 -8.62 20.25
C LYS A 184 2.12 -7.54 21.32
N LEU A 185 1.74 -6.31 20.92
CA LEU A 185 1.75 -5.12 21.78
C LEU A 185 1.03 -5.34 23.13
N LEU A 186 -0.13 -6.01 23.11
CA LEU A 186 -1.00 -6.22 24.26
C LEU A 186 -0.89 -7.64 24.84
N ASN A 187 0.06 -8.45 24.36
CA ASN A 187 0.27 -9.81 24.86
C ASN A 187 1.29 -9.81 26.00
N PRO A 188 0.93 -10.20 27.23
CA PRO A 188 1.85 -10.26 28.37
C PRO A 188 3.10 -11.09 28.08
N LYS A 189 2.94 -12.23 27.41
CA LYS A 189 4.09 -13.07 27.06
C LYS A 189 5.08 -12.37 26.13
N TRP A 190 4.59 -11.49 25.26
CA TRP A 190 5.43 -10.75 24.33
C TRP A 190 6.09 -9.56 25.02
N TYR A 191 5.31 -8.66 25.63
CA TYR A 191 5.90 -7.44 26.21
C TYR A 191 6.74 -7.74 27.46
N GLU A 192 6.40 -8.74 28.29
CA GLU A 192 7.27 -9.14 29.41
C GLU A 192 8.58 -9.75 28.92
N GLY A 193 8.53 -10.54 27.83
CA GLY A 193 9.72 -11.07 27.16
C GLY A 193 10.61 -9.95 26.59
N MET A 194 10.01 -8.92 25.99
CA MET A 194 10.74 -7.72 25.55
C MET A 194 11.32 -6.97 26.75
N MET A 195 10.54 -6.72 27.80
CA MET A 195 11.03 -6.04 29.01
C MET A 195 12.20 -6.78 29.67
N GLY A 196 12.23 -8.11 29.61
CA GLY A 196 13.37 -8.93 30.05
C GLY A 196 14.67 -8.67 29.27
N SER A 197 14.59 -8.09 28.08
CA SER A 197 15.72 -7.69 27.24
C SER A 197 16.23 -6.27 27.53
N GLY A 198 15.67 -5.58 28.53
CA GLY A 198 16.12 -4.27 28.99
C GLY A 198 15.89 -3.15 27.97
N TYR A 199 16.92 -2.32 27.76
CA TYR A 199 16.84 -1.11 26.92
C TYR A 199 16.33 -1.39 25.50
N GLU A 200 16.87 -2.43 24.85
CA GLU A 200 16.48 -2.80 23.48
C GLU A 200 15.04 -3.31 23.40
N GLY A 201 14.55 -3.95 24.46
CA GLY A 201 13.18 -4.42 24.55
C GLY A 201 12.15 -3.29 24.57
N VAL A 202 12.44 -2.22 25.33
CA VAL A 202 11.60 -1.01 25.36
C VAL A 202 11.55 -0.35 23.98
N ARG A 203 12.66 -0.37 23.22
CA ARG A 203 12.69 0.14 21.84
C ARG A 203 11.72 -0.64 20.95
N GLU A 204 11.64 -1.96 21.07
CA GLU A 204 10.71 -2.77 20.27
C GLU A 204 9.24 -2.50 20.63
N ILE A 205 8.93 -2.26 21.91
CA ILE A 205 7.59 -1.84 22.36
C ILE A 205 7.22 -0.47 21.76
N GLN A 206 8.12 0.51 21.86
CA GLN A 206 7.90 1.85 21.31
C GLN A 206 7.70 1.80 19.78
N LYS A 207 8.55 1.06 19.08
CA LYS A 207 8.45 0.85 17.62
C LYS A 207 7.10 0.26 17.23
N ARG A 208 6.59 -0.70 18.01
CA ARG A 208 5.29 -1.34 17.78
C ARG A 208 4.14 -0.34 17.82
N LEU A 209 4.15 0.52 18.83
CA LEU A 209 3.14 1.56 19.01
C LEU A 209 3.23 2.62 17.89
N THR A 210 4.44 3.05 17.52
CA THR A 210 4.63 3.98 16.39
C THR A 210 4.15 3.41 15.06
N ASN A 211 4.39 2.12 14.79
CA ASN A 211 3.89 1.49 13.58
C ASN A 211 2.36 1.34 13.59
N THR A 212 1.76 1.11 14.77
CA THR A 212 0.30 1.10 14.95
C THR A 212 -0.29 2.48 14.62
N MET A 213 0.33 3.57 15.08
CA MET A 213 -0.05 4.94 14.68
C MET A 213 0.04 5.16 13.16
N GLY A 214 1.06 4.61 12.51
CA GLY A 214 1.18 4.64 11.05
C GLY A 214 -0.03 4.06 10.31
N TRP A 215 -0.60 2.97 10.83
CA TRP A 215 -1.84 2.38 10.29
C TRP A 215 -3.06 3.27 10.50
N SER A 216 -3.17 3.97 11.64
CA SER A 216 -4.23 4.98 11.84
C SER A 216 -4.12 6.12 10.81
N ALA A 217 -2.92 6.61 10.54
CA ALA A 217 -2.69 7.71 9.60
C ALA A 217 -2.98 7.34 8.14
N THR A 218 -2.70 6.10 7.74
CA THR A 218 -2.77 5.67 6.32
C THR A 218 -4.06 4.94 5.95
N SER A 219 -4.67 4.26 6.91
CA SER A 219 -5.87 3.44 6.68
C SER A 219 -7.03 3.78 7.62
N GLY A 220 -6.76 4.31 8.82
CA GLY A 220 -7.80 4.52 9.84
C GLY A 220 -8.42 3.24 10.39
N THR A 221 -7.75 2.09 10.24
CA THR A 221 -8.30 0.76 10.60
C THR A 221 -7.98 0.27 12.01
N VAL A 222 -7.20 1.05 12.79
CA VAL A 222 -6.89 0.73 14.18
C VAL A 222 -8.05 1.16 15.07
N ASP A 223 -8.65 0.20 15.78
CA ASP A 223 -9.72 0.48 16.73
C ASP A 223 -9.20 1.24 17.97
N ASN A 224 -10.05 2.09 18.56
CA ASN A 224 -9.69 2.89 19.74
C ASN A 224 -9.21 2.06 20.94
N TRP A 225 -9.81 0.87 21.14
CA TRP A 225 -9.47 -0.01 22.26
C TRP A 225 -7.99 -0.44 22.25
N VAL A 226 -7.33 -0.49 21.08
CA VAL A 226 -5.91 -0.82 20.99
C VAL A 226 -5.07 0.22 21.71
N TYR A 227 -5.41 1.50 21.57
CA TYR A 227 -4.72 2.60 22.26
C TYR A 227 -5.12 2.70 23.73
N ASP A 228 -6.41 2.49 24.05
CA ASP A 228 -6.89 2.51 25.43
C ASP A 228 -6.20 1.42 26.27
N GLU A 229 -6.12 0.19 25.76
CA GLU A 229 -5.45 -0.92 26.44
C GLU A 229 -3.93 -0.74 26.49
N ALA A 230 -3.31 -0.13 25.49
CA ALA A 230 -1.87 0.17 25.53
C ALA A 230 -1.50 1.23 26.58
N ASN A 231 -2.46 2.07 26.98
CA ASN A 231 -2.28 3.11 28.00
C ASN A 231 -2.63 2.62 29.42
N ALA A 232 -3.37 1.53 29.55
CA ALA A 232 -3.84 0.97 30.83
C ALA A 232 -2.72 0.27 31.62
#